data_AF-A0A1D2LUW1-F1
#
_entry.id   AF-A0A1D2LUW1-F1
#
_cell.length_a   1.000
_cell.length_b   1.000
_cell.length_c   1.000
_cell.angle_alpha   90.00
_cell.angle_beta   90.00
_cell.angle_gamma   90.00
#
_symmetry.space_group_name_H-M   'P 1'
#
loop_
_entity.id
_entity.type
_entity.pdbx_description
1 polymer ?
#
loop_
_entity_poly.entity_id
_entity_poly.type
_entity_poly.pdbx_seq_one_letter_code
_entity_poly.pdbx_strand_id
1 'polypeptide(L)'
;MQEKKVIQEGKAVLNEMNAALLEIEDLPLKKIVRAGMKQLEEVETAPQIILNKIVTDCYREIIERRIHMTQESEMSLMKLGHISQQGGYDFSYGEWWGHRK
;
A
#
# COMPACT_ATOMS: atom_id res chain seq x y z
N MET A 1 17.79 -3.75 12.53
CA MET A 1 16.74 -4.68 13.02
C MET A 1 15.33 -4.20 12.69
N GLN A 2 15.03 -2.89 12.79
CA GLN A 2 13.71 -2.33 12.47
C GLN A 2 13.35 -2.41 10.97
N GLU A 3 14.27 -2.11 10.04
CA GLU A 3 13.97 -2.10 8.60
C GLU A 3 13.59 -3.48 8.06
N LYS A 4 14.28 -4.54 8.50
CA LYS A 4 13.93 -5.92 8.16
C LYS A 4 12.52 -6.30 8.60
N LYS A 5 12.08 -5.80 9.77
CA LYS A 5 10.71 -6.01 10.27
C LYS A 5 9.70 -5.30 9.38
N VAL A 6 9.95 -4.03 9.02
CA VAL A 6 9.08 -3.26 8.10
C VAL A 6 8.98 -3.94 6.72
N ILE A 7 10.10 -4.46 6.20
CA ILE A 7 10.12 -5.22 4.94
C ILE A 7 9.24 -6.48 5.05
N GLN A 8 9.36 -7.25 6.14
CA GLN A 8 8.56 -8.47 6.32
C GLN A 8 7.07 -8.16 6.45
N GLU A 9 6.70 -7.17 7.28
CA GLU A 9 5.31 -6.75 7.45
C GLU A 9 4.72 -6.18 6.16
N GLY A 10 5.48 -5.31 5.48
CA GLY A 10 5.07 -4.72 4.20
C GLY A 10 4.84 -5.80 3.12
N LYS A 11 5.74 -6.78 3.02
CA LYS A 11 5.57 -7.91 2.08
C LYS A 11 4.34 -8.75 2.40
N ALA A 12 4.07 -9.02 3.68
CA ALA A 12 2.89 -9.78 4.07
C ALA A 12 1.60 -9.07 3.63
N VAL A 13 1.49 -7.77 3.90
CA VAL A 13 0.32 -6.98 3.51
C VAL A 13 0.20 -6.81 1.99
N LEU A 14 1.31 -6.64 1.26
CA LEU A 14 1.28 -6.58 -0.20
C LEU A 14 0.83 -7.91 -0.83
N ASN A 15 1.20 -9.05 -0.23
CA ASN A 15 0.71 -10.36 -0.67
C ASN A 15 -0.79 -10.51 -0.43
N GLU A 16 -1.29 -10.12 0.75
CA GLU A 16 -2.73 -10.07 1.05
C GLU A 16 -3.48 -9.19 0.03
N MET A 17 -2.96 -7.99 -0.23
CA MET A 17 -3.54 -7.05 -1.20
C MET A 17 -3.52 -7.61 -2.61
N ASN A 18 -2.42 -8.21 -3.06
CA ASN A 18 -2.34 -8.81 -4.39
C ASN A 18 -3.31 -9.99 -4.54
N ALA A 19 -3.53 -10.77 -3.47
CA ALA A 19 -4.53 -11.84 -3.46
C ALA A 19 -5.97 -11.31 -3.50
N ALA A 20 -6.31 -10.33 -2.67
CA ALA A 20 -7.64 -9.70 -2.68
C ALA A 20 -7.95 -9.00 -4.02
N LEU A 21 -6.92 -8.39 -4.63
CA LEU A 21 -7.06 -7.81 -5.96
C LEU A 21 -7.23 -8.87 -7.06
N LEU A 22 -6.85 -10.15 -6.88
CA LEU A 22 -7.04 -11.17 -7.92
C LEU A 22 -8.51 -11.31 -8.34
N GLU A 23 -9.44 -11.09 -7.41
CA GLU A 23 -10.89 -11.15 -7.64
C GLU A 23 -11.42 -9.97 -8.46
N ILE A 24 -10.65 -8.88 -8.54
CA ILE A 24 -10.95 -7.71 -9.36
C ILE A 24 -10.06 -7.79 -10.61
N GLU A 25 -10.61 -7.78 -11.81
CA GLU A 25 -9.82 -7.69 -13.06
C GLU A 25 -9.11 -6.32 -13.24
N ASP A 26 -8.75 -5.64 -12.15
CA ASP A 26 -8.06 -4.36 -12.19
C ASP A 26 -6.54 -4.57 -12.41
N LEU A 27 -6.17 -4.57 -13.68
CA LEU A 27 -4.80 -4.70 -14.17
C LEU A 27 -3.84 -3.60 -13.63
N PRO A 28 -4.24 -2.32 -13.52
CA PRO A 28 -3.38 -1.26 -12.98
C PRO A 28 -2.98 -1.42 -11.51
N LEU A 29 -3.92 -1.65 -10.58
CA LEU A 29 -3.58 -1.78 -9.16
C LEU A 29 -2.66 -2.98 -8.91
N LYS A 30 -2.90 -4.10 -9.60
CA LYS A 30 -2.01 -5.27 -9.57
C LYS A 30 -0.60 -4.94 -10.03
N LYS A 31 -0.44 -4.09 -11.06
CA LYS A 31 0.88 -3.68 -11.53
C LYS A 31 1.62 -2.85 -10.49
N ILE A 32 0.93 -1.91 -9.83
CA ILE A 32 1.50 -1.08 -8.76
C ILE A 32 1.98 -1.96 -7.61
N VAL A 33 1.11 -2.85 -7.11
CA VAL A 33 1.44 -3.74 -5.99
C VAL A 33 2.62 -4.66 -6.33
N ARG A 34 2.63 -5.31 -7.50
CA ARG A 34 3.73 -6.20 -7.91
C ARG A 34 5.05 -5.46 -8.12
N ALA A 35 5.01 -4.27 -8.74
CA ALA A 35 6.20 -3.44 -8.90
C ALA A 35 6.74 -2.98 -7.53
N GLY A 36 5.85 -2.61 -6.62
CA GLY A 36 6.16 -2.25 -5.24
C GLY A 36 6.80 -3.39 -4.45
N MET A 37 6.28 -4.61 -4.57
CA MET A 37 6.87 -5.81 -3.94
C MET A 37 8.32 -6.02 -4.39
N LYS A 38 8.59 -5.90 -5.70
CA LYS A 38 9.95 -6.01 -6.23
C LYS A 38 10.88 -4.92 -5.69
N GLN A 39 10.42 -3.67 -5.64
CA GLN A 39 11.20 -2.56 -5.06
C GLN A 39 11.48 -2.78 -3.56
N LEU A 40 10.53 -3.34 -2.82
CA LEU A 40 10.68 -3.66 -1.39
C LEU A 40 11.62 -4.86 -1.14
N GLU A 41 11.85 -5.72 -2.13
CA GLU A 41 12.85 -6.78 -2.07
C GLU A 41 14.28 -6.27 -2.23
N GLU A 42 14.45 -5.21 -3.01
CA GLU A 42 15.75 -4.64 -3.37
C GLU A 42 16.19 -3.52 -2.41
N VAL A 43 15.30 -3.05 -1.53
CA VAL A 43 15.58 -1.92 -0.62
C VAL A 43 16.33 -2.36 0.63
N GLU A 44 17.49 -1.75 0.85
CA GLU A 44 18.30 -1.99 2.05
C GLU A 44 18.03 -0.96 3.16
N THR A 45 17.61 0.26 2.79
CA THR A 45 17.39 1.38 3.73
C THR A 45 16.08 2.11 3.48
N ALA A 46 15.44 2.58 4.55
CA ALA A 46 14.18 3.33 4.50
C ALA A 46 13.02 2.65 3.70
N PRO A 47 12.70 1.36 3.96
CA PRO A 47 11.60 0.64 3.30
C PRO A 47 10.24 1.36 3.42
N GLN A 48 10.06 2.18 4.45
CA GLN A 48 8.89 3.04 4.64
C GLN A 48 8.60 3.95 3.44
N ILE A 49 9.63 4.45 2.76
CA ILE A 49 9.48 5.32 1.58
C ILE A 49 8.86 4.53 0.43
N ILE A 50 9.32 3.30 0.21
CA ILE A 50 8.77 2.40 -0.81
C ILE A 50 7.31 2.08 -0.49
N LEU A 51 7.01 1.72 0.76
CA LEU A 51 5.65 1.43 1.20
C LEU A 51 4.72 2.64 1.01
N ASN A 52 5.16 3.84 1.40
CA ASN A 52 4.38 5.07 1.22
C ASN A 52 4.11 5.33 -0.27
N LYS A 53 5.13 5.18 -1.12
CA LYS A 53 4.96 5.35 -2.57
C LYS A 53 3.91 4.41 -3.14
N ILE A 54 3.94 3.13 -2.75
CA ILE A 54 2.93 2.15 -3.19
C ILE A 54 1.53 2.59 -2.76
N VAL A 55 1.38 3.04 -1.50
CA VAL A 55 0.11 3.53 -0.97
C VAL A 55 -0.40 4.73 -1.77
N THR A 56 0.46 5.70 -2.06
CA THR A 56 0.13 6.89 -2.88
C THR A 56 -0.30 6.51 -4.28
N ASP A 57 0.47 5.66 -4.95
CA ASP A 57 0.20 5.24 -6.32
C ASP A 57 -1.12 4.47 -6.40
N CYS A 58 -1.39 3.58 -5.44
CA CYS A 58 -2.66 2.89 -5.33
C CYS A 58 -3.82 3.87 -5.16
N TYR A 59 -3.73 4.82 -4.21
CA TYR A 59 -4.80 5.80 -3.99
C TYR A 59 -5.06 6.70 -5.19
N ARG A 60 -4.00 7.13 -5.90
CA ARG A 60 -4.14 7.87 -7.15
C ARG A 60 -4.97 7.08 -8.15
N GLU A 61 -4.60 5.82 -8.39
CA GLU A 61 -5.28 4.97 -9.37
C GLU A 61 -6.75 4.74 -9.00
N ILE A 62 -7.03 4.50 -7.71
CA ILE A 62 -8.39 4.31 -7.19
C ILE A 62 -9.26 5.52 -7.49
N ILE A 63 -8.75 6.73 -7.27
CA ILE A 63 -9.47 7.98 -7.46
C ILE A 63 -9.67 8.28 -8.95
N GLU A 64 -8.60 8.22 -9.73
CA GLU A 64 -8.63 8.54 -11.16
C GLU A 64 -9.59 7.64 -11.92
N ARG A 65 -9.68 6.36 -11.53
CA ARG A 65 -10.53 5.36 -12.20
C ARG A 65 -11.85 5.08 -11.50
N ARG A 66 -12.09 5.68 -10.33
CA ARG A 66 -13.27 5.41 -9.49
C ARG A 66 -13.42 3.91 -9.16
N ILE A 67 -12.31 3.26 -8.83
CA ILE A 67 -12.29 1.84 -8.46
C ILE A 67 -13.05 1.68 -7.14
N HIS A 68 -13.98 0.72 -7.12
CA HIS A 68 -14.65 0.30 -5.90
C HIS A 68 -13.87 -0.88 -5.33
N MET A 69 -13.16 -0.63 -4.24
CA MET A 69 -12.38 -1.66 -3.55
C MET A 69 -13.29 -2.54 -2.71
N THR A 70 -12.89 -3.80 -2.52
CA THR A 70 -13.49 -4.65 -1.47
C THR A 70 -13.00 -4.18 -0.11
N GLN A 71 -13.80 -4.40 0.93
CA GLN A 71 -13.42 -4.08 2.31
C GLN A 71 -12.05 -4.68 2.69
N GLU A 72 -11.76 -5.90 2.24
CA GLU A 72 -10.47 -6.56 2.48
C GLU A 72 -9.31 -5.79 1.85
N SER A 73 -9.44 -5.41 0.57
CA SER A 73 -8.40 -4.64 -0.11
C SER A 73 -8.20 -3.24 0.48
N GLU A 74 -9.27 -2.58 0.93
CA GLU A 74 -9.18 -1.29 1.64
C GLU A 74 -8.43 -1.44 2.97
N MET A 75 -8.73 -2.50 3.72
CA MET A 75 -8.05 -2.81 4.98
C MET A 75 -6.56 -3.09 4.76
N SER A 76 -6.18 -3.84 3.72
CA SER A 76 -4.78 -4.07 3.37
C SER A 76 -4.06 -2.76 3.02
N LEU A 77 -4.69 -1.88 2.23
CA LEU A 77 -4.11 -0.59 1.88
C LEU A 77 -3.92 0.33 3.10
N MET A 78 -4.89 0.34 4.03
CA MET A 78 -4.77 1.07 5.29
C MET A 78 -3.65 0.52 6.19
N LYS A 79 -3.54 -0.81 6.32
CA LYS A 79 -2.44 -1.45 7.07
C LYS A 79 -1.07 -1.08 6.46
N LEU A 80 -0.97 -1.08 5.13
CA LEU A 80 0.25 -0.71 4.43
C LEU A 80 0.64 0.75 4.71
N GLY A 81 -0.35 1.66 4.70
CA GLY A 81 -0.18 3.05 5.09
C GLY A 81 0.34 3.18 6.51
N HIS A 82 -0.24 2.46 7.47
CA HIS A 82 0.22 2.47 8.86
C HIS A 82 1.67 1.97 9.00
N ILE A 83 2.04 0.88 8.33
CA ILE A 83 3.42 0.35 8.36
C ILE A 83 4.41 1.39 7.78
N SER A 84 4.02 2.10 6.72
CA SER A 84 4.87 3.14 6.11
C SER A 84 5.16 4.31 7.07
N GLN A 85 4.28 4.60 8.03
CA GLN A 85 4.44 5.70 8.99
C GLN A 85 5.27 5.33 10.22
N GLN A 86 5.54 4.04 10.47
CA GLN A 86 6.30 3.58 11.64
C GLN A 86 7.76 4.10 11.69
N GLY A 87 8.23 4.77 10.63
CA GLY A 87 9.54 5.44 10.57
C GLY A 87 9.52 6.92 10.99
N GLY A 88 8.40 7.47 11.44
CA GLY A 88 8.27 8.90 11.77
C GLY A 88 8.07 9.80 10.54
N TYR A 89 7.76 9.20 9.38
CA TYR A 89 7.33 9.94 8.19
C TYR A 89 5.84 10.27 8.33
N ASP A 90 5.56 11.51 8.73
CA ASP A 90 4.19 12.01 8.87
C ASP A 90 3.56 12.20 7.48
N PHE A 91 2.53 11.42 7.18
CA PHE A 91 1.73 11.56 5.95
C PHE A 91 0.27 11.32 6.30
N SER A 92 -0.51 12.39 6.46
CA SER A 92 -1.90 12.38 6.93
C SER A 92 -2.90 11.86 5.88
N TYR A 93 -2.85 10.57 5.54
CA TYR A 93 -3.90 9.96 4.69
C TYR A 93 -5.26 9.88 5.39
N GLY A 94 -5.28 9.87 6.73
CA GLY A 94 -6.51 9.84 7.54
C GLY A 94 -7.40 11.08 7.37
N GLU A 95 -6.82 12.22 6.98
CA GLU A 95 -7.59 13.45 6.72
C GLU A 95 -8.33 13.40 5.38
N TRP A 96 -7.89 12.57 4.42
CA TRP A 96 -8.52 12.45 3.10
C TRP A 96 -9.81 11.62 3.10
N TRP A 97 -9.93 10.64 3.99
CA TRP A 97 -11.10 9.75 4.07
C TRP A 97 -12.20 10.26 5.01
N GLY A 98 -11.87 11.18 5.93
CA GLY A 98 -12.82 11.77 6.89
C GLY A 98 -13.82 12.78 6.32
N HIS A 99 -13.71 13.17 5.04
CA HIS A 99 -14.52 14.23 4.42
C HIS A 99 -15.51 13.77 3.34
N ARG A 100 -15.86 12.48 3.28
CA ARG A 100 -17.08 12.06 2.56
C ARG A 100 -18.28 12.15 3.49
N LYS A 101 -18.85 13.35 3.63
CA LYS A 101 -20.26 13.55 4.01
C LYS A 101 -21.07 13.85 2.76
#